data_AF-A0A2J7ZHX7-F1
#
_entry.id   AF-A0A2J7ZHX7-F1
#
_cell.length_a   1.000
_cell.length_b   1.000
_cell.length_c   1.000
_cell.angle_alpha   90.00
_cell.angle_beta   90.00
_cell.angle_gamma   90.00
#
_symmetry.space_group_name_H-M   'P 1'
#
loop_
_entity.id
_entity.type
_entity.pdbx_description
1 polymer ?
#
loop_
_entity_poly.entity_id
_entity_poly.type
_entity_poly.pdbx_seq_one_letter_code
_entity_poly.pdbx_strand_id
1 'polypeptide(L)'
;VVETMRSGDVKLAVVPPSLGYGAQGVAFKSGRRVPPNARLYYEVNLLRCQSMTMGLACCSDADFPCIKKKGPDAEATSAQP
;
A
#
# COMPACT_ATOMS: atom_id res chain seq x y z
N VAL A 1 3.53 -11.13 -9.10
CA VAL A 1 2.16 -10.85 -9.62
C VAL A 1 1.97 -9.37 -9.89
N VAL A 2 2.12 -8.49 -8.89
CA VAL A 2 1.94 -7.04 -9.07
C VAL A 2 2.90 -6.43 -10.10
N GLU A 3 4.15 -6.91 -10.15
CA GLU A 3 5.17 -6.46 -11.13
C GLU A 3 4.77 -6.69 -12.60
N THR A 4 3.87 -7.64 -12.87
CA THR A 4 3.40 -7.94 -14.24
C THR A 4 2.04 -7.32 -14.55
N MET A 5 1.55 -6.42 -13.69
CA MET A 5 0.28 -5.70 -13.87
C MET A 5 0.51 -4.31 -14.47
N ARG A 6 -0.48 -3.81 -15.20
CA ARG A 6 -0.56 -2.42 -15.64
C ARG A 6 -1.54 -1.64 -14.75
N SER A 7 -1.37 -0.33 -14.68
CA SER A 7 -2.34 0.56 -14.02
C SER A 7 -3.76 0.31 -14.57
N GLY A 8 -4.73 0.15 -13.69
CA GLY A 8 -6.11 -0.23 -13.99
C GLY A 8 -6.37 -1.74 -14.05
N ASP A 9 -5.34 -2.60 -14.01
CA ASP A 9 -5.55 -4.05 -14.05
C ASP A 9 -6.19 -4.57 -12.74
N VAL A 10 -7.13 -5.50 -12.89
CA VAL A 10 -7.63 -6.34 -11.80
C VAL A 10 -7.19 -7.79 -12.03
N LYS A 11 -6.48 -8.39 -11.08
CA LYS A 11 -6.01 -9.79 -11.17
C LYS A 11 -6.16 -10.53 -9.85
N LEU A 12 -6.40 -11.84 -9.93
CA LEU A 12 -6.39 -12.73 -8.77
C LEU A 12 -4.95 -13.23 -8.50
N ALA A 13 -4.39 -12.87 -7.37
CA ALA A 13 -3.11 -13.39 -6.88
C ALA A 13 -3.34 -14.59 -5.97
N VAL A 14 -2.78 -15.74 -6.35
CA VAL A 14 -2.80 -16.96 -5.54
C VAL A 14 -1.46 -17.09 -4.83
N VAL A 15 -1.47 -16.99 -3.51
CA VAL A 15 -0.26 -17.00 -2.69
C VAL A 15 -0.18 -18.34 -1.94
N PRO A 16 0.85 -19.17 -2.19
CA PRO A 16 1.06 -20.40 -1.44
C PRO A 16 1.42 -20.09 0.01
N PRO A 17 1.26 -21.05 0.94
CA PRO A 17 1.45 -20.79 2.36
C PRO A 17 2.88 -20.35 2.72
N SER A 18 3.87 -20.84 1.96
CA SER A 18 5.29 -20.48 2.11
C SER A 18 5.59 -19.00 1.85
N LEU A 19 4.75 -18.31 1.07
CA LEU A 19 4.83 -16.88 0.79
C LEU A 19 3.75 -16.07 1.54
N GLY A 20 2.89 -16.75 2.31
CA GLY A 20 1.83 -16.15 3.12
C GLY A 20 2.17 -16.18 4.60
N TYR A 21 1.23 -16.65 5.42
CA TYR A 21 1.39 -16.72 6.88
C TYR A 21 2.03 -18.02 7.39
N GLY A 22 2.48 -18.90 6.49
CA GLY A 22 3.21 -20.14 6.82
C GLY A 22 2.50 -21.03 7.82
N ALA A 23 3.28 -21.83 8.56
CA ALA A 23 2.78 -22.79 9.55
C ALA A 23 2.20 -22.14 10.82
N GLN A 24 2.38 -20.83 11.03
CA GLN A 24 1.84 -20.14 12.19
C GLN A 24 0.44 -19.58 11.94
N GLY A 25 0.11 -19.24 10.69
CA GLY A 25 -1.12 -18.51 10.38
C GLY A 25 -1.10 -17.10 10.98
N VAL A 26 -2.26 -16.44 11.07
CA VAL A 26 -2.36 -15.13 11.74
C VAL A 26 -3.74 -14.96 12.39
N ALA A 27 -3.77 -14.30 13.54
CA ALA A 27 -5.01 -13.83 14.16
C ALA A 27 -5.06 -12.30 14.07
N PHE A 28 -6.17 -11.77 13.58
CA PHE A 28 -6.42 -10.34 13.50
C PHE A 28 -7.13 -9.85 14.76
N LYS A 29 -6.95 -8.57 15.11
CA LYS A 29 -7.61 -7.94 16.27
C LYS A 29 -9.14 -7.98 16.21
N SER A 30 -9.70 -8.18 15.02
CA SER A 30 -11.14 -8.34 14.78
C SER A 30 -11.68 -9.72 15.14
N GLY A 31 -10.87 -10.63 15.70
CA GLY A 31 -11.25 -12.01 16.01
C GLY A 31 -11.20 -12.96 14.80
N ARG A 32 -10.97 -12.44 13.59
CA ARG A 32 -10.74 -13.25 12.39
C ARG A 32 -9.37 -13.93 12.46
N ARG A 33 -9.27 -15.15 11.92
CA ARG A 33 -8.02 -15.91 11.86
C ARG A 33 -7.80 -16.48 10.47
N VAL A 34 -6.54 -16.49 10.03
CA VAL A 34 -6.05 -17.33 8.93
C VAL A 34 -5.36 -18.54 9.56
N PRO A 35 -5.75 -19.77 9.21
CA PRO A 35 -5.14 -20.96 9.79
C PRO A 35 -3.69 -21.17 9.31
N PRO A 36 -2.89 -21.96 10.06
CA PRO A 36 -1.63 -22.51 9.58
C PRO A 36 -1.72 -23.11 8.19
N ASN A 37 -0.67 -22.92 7.39
CA ASN A 37 -0.49 -23.50 6.06
C ASN A 37 -1.63 -23.17 5.07
N ALA A 38 -2.34 -22.06 5.28
CA ALA A 38 -3.40 -21.63 4.38
C ALA A 38 -2.87 -21.04 3.07
N ARG A 39 -3.50 -21.38 1.95
CA ARG A 39 -3.34 -20.67 0.67
C ARG A 39 -4.20 -19.41 0.69
N LEU A 40 -3.65 -18.31 0.20
CA LEU A 40 -4.34 -17.02 0.18
C LEU A 40 -4.71 -16.66 -1.26
N TYR A 41 -5.88 -16.06 -1.40
CA TYR A 41 -6.41 -15.57 -2.67
C TYR A 41 -6.69 -14.09 -2.48
N TYR A 42 -6.01 -13.24 -3.26
CA TYR A 42 -6.19 -11.81 -3.22
C TYR A 42 -6.69 -11.32 -4.57
N GLU A 43 -7.80 -10.61 -4.58
CA GLU A 43 -8.18 -9.79 -5.71
C GLU A 43 -7.41 -8.47 -5.61
N VAL A 44 -6.52 -8.24 -6.56
CA VAL A 44 -5.66 -7.06 -6.59
C VAL A 44 -6.16 -6.14 -7.69
N ASN A 45 -6.49 -4.91 -7.32
CA ASN A 45 -6.72 -3.82 -8.25
C ASN A 45 -5.51 -2.88 -8.22
N LEU A 46 -4.74 -2.84 -9.31
CA LEU A 46 -3.57 -1.99 -9.40
C LEU A 46 -3.99 -0.61 -9.90
N LEU A 47 -4.07 0.37 -8.99
CA LEU A 47 -4.48 1.73 -9.37
C LEU A 47 -3.39 2.44 -10.20
N ARG A 48 -2.14 2.47 -9.70
CA ARG A 48 -1.00 3.11 -10.39
C ARG A 48 0.33 2.58 -9.86
N CYS A 49 1.33 2.47 -10.73
CA CYS A 49 2.74 2.28 -10.32
C CYS A 49 3.46 3.63 -10.24
N GLN A 50 4.08 3.94 -9.11
CA GLN A 50 4.97 5.10 -8.96
C GLN A 50 6.42 4.60 -8.97
N SER A 51 7.15 4.90 -10.05
CA SER A 51 8.61 4.77 -10.06
C SER A 51 9.18 5.85 -9.15
N MET A 52 10.09 5.49 -8.25
CA MET A 52 10.81 6.44 -7.41
C MET A 52 11.90 7.18 -8.22
N THR A 53 11.55 7.68 -9.40
CA THR A 53 12.30 8.76 -10.06
C THR A 53 11.87 10.04 -9.36
N MET A 54 12.59 10.37 -8.29
CA MET A 54 12.51 11.57 -7.45
C MET A 54 11.36 12.56 -7.74
N GLY A 55 10.33 12.54 -6.89
CA GLY A 55 9.82 13.76 -6.27
C GLY A 55 8.76 14.63 -6.97
N LEU A 56 8.30 14.34 -8.20
CA LEU A 56 7.40 15.29 -8.90
C LEU A 56 6.17 14.69 -9.63
N ALA A 57 6.05 13.39 -9.81
CA ALA A 57 5.15 12.86 -10.85
C ALA A 57 3.70 12.53 -10.44
N CYS A 58 3.28 12.78 -9.20
CA CYS A 58 1.95 12.37 -8.72
C CYS A 58 0.96 13.50 -8.40
N CYS A 59 1.29 14.77 -8.66
CA CYS A 59 0.49 15.89 -8.16
C CYS A 59 -0.42 16.56 -9.21
N SER A 60 -1.02 15.82 -10.14
CA SER A 60 -1.93 16.43 -11.13
C SER A 60 -3.19 15.63 -11.46
N ASP A 61 -3.42 14.49 -10.81
CA ASP A 61 -4.63 13.68 -11.04
C ASP A 61 -5.63 13.85 -9.88
N ALA A 62 -6.88 14.18 -10.20
CA ALA A 62 -7.91 14.52 -9.21
C ALA A 62 -8.27 13.33 -8.31
N ASP A 63 -8.12 12.11 -8.82
CA ASP A 63 -8.41 10.87 -8.10
C ASP A 63 -7.29 10.47 -7.11
N PHE A 64 -6.10 11.07 -7.20
CA PHE A 64 -4.94 10.71 -6.37
C PHE A 64 -4.16 11.96 -5.92
N PRO A 65 -4.71 12.78 -5.00
CA PRO A 65 -4.03 13.96 -4.49
C PRO A 65 -2.71 13.59 -3.79
N CYS A 66 -1.66 14.38 -4.02
CA CYS A 66 -0.41 14.25 -3.29
C CYS A 66 -0.64 14.42 -1.78
N ILE A 67 -0.28 13.39 -1.01
CA ILE A 67 -0.20 13.49 0.46
C ILE A 67 1.01 14.40 0.76
N LYS A 68 0.75 15.71 0.92
CA LYS A 68 1.74 16.63 1.47
C LYS A 68 2.10 16.10 2.86
N LYS A 69 3.31 15.55 3.05
CA LYS A 69 3.80 15.33 4.40
C LYS A 69 3.89 16.69 5.07
N LYS A 70 3.01 16.96 6.04
CA LYS A 70 3.27 17.99 7.05
C LYS A 70 4.42 17.44 7.89
N GLY A 71 5.65 17.79 7.53
CA GLY A 71 6.80 17.53 8.39
C GLY A 71 6.61 18.29 9.71
N PRO A 72 7.13 17.77 10.83
CA PRO A 72 7.36 18.62 12.00
C PRO A 72 8.43 19.66 11.63
N ASP A 73 8.58 20.70 12.45
CA ASP A 73 9.65 21.70 12.39
C ASP A 73 9.40 22.92 11.48
N ALA A 74 8.46 23.79 11.88
CA ALA A 74 8.59 25.25 11.73
C ALA A 74 7.52 25.99 12.57
N GLU A 75 7.57 25.83 13.89
CA GLU A 75 7.08 26.89 14.78
C GLU A 75 8.25 27.34 15.64
N ALA A 76 9.14 28.12 15.00
CA ALA A 76 10.04 29.03 15.69
C ALA A 76 9.51 30.45 15.42
N THR A 77 8.91 31.01 16.47
CA THR A 77 8.77 32.42 16.83
C THR A 77 9.29 33.48 15.84
N SER A 78 8.44 34.46 15.48
CA SER A 78 8.76 35.88 15.72
C SER A 78 7.56 36.79 15.42
N ALA A 79 7.40 37.75 16.32
CA ALA A 79 6.41 38.81 16.42
C ALA A 79 6.13 39.67 15.16
N GLN A 80 4.86 40.13 15.09
CA GLN A 80 4.41 41.50 14.79
C GLN A 80 4.59 42.07 13.37
N PRO A 81 3.91 43.17 12.96
CA PRO A 81 3.37 44.33 13.72
C PRO A 81 1.99 44.13 14.38
#